data_AF-A0A4S3J354-F1
#
_entry.id   AF-A0A4S3J354-F1
#
_cell.length_a   1.000
_cell.length_b   1.000
_cell.length_c   1.000
_cell.angle_alpha   90.00
_cell.angle_beta   90.00
_cell.angle_gamma   90.00
#
_symmetry.space_group_name_H-M   'P 1'
#
loop_
_entity.id
_entity.type
_entity.pdbx_description
1 polymer ?
#
loop_
_entity_poly.entity_id
_entity_poly.type
_entity_poly.pdbx_seq_one_letter_code
_entity_poly.pdbx_strand_id
1 'polypeptide(L)'
;MDLDEVLRLQKEESPEDICRRVVAAVITQTFSYMIHGGLEYGYACTGEAFIFLRVLYDNPSTVYYYLSVPEEDVGQTTGWTGDPSGANRLHLTALGQVLAFTLRALRVPTRDIAWTTSAVRRLKTWEMVYDDLLDEIAEKDIPSSDFKPSTQSRNEYCRASPVKTRSKSATVASFDDPKNPAFLNRRLPRH
;
A
#
# COMPACT_ATOMS: atom_id res chain seq x y z
N MET A 1 -2.19 12.20 14.53
CA MET A 1 -3.12 11.12 14.90
C MET A 1 -2.46 10.28 15.97
N ASP A 2 -3.13 10.09 17.09
CA ASP A 2 -2.70 9.13 18.11
C ASP A 2 -3.28 7.75 17.76
N LEU A 3 -2.44 6.71 17.76
CA LEU A 3 -2.86 5.36 17.41
C LEU A 3 -3.69 4.72 18.54
N ASP A 4 -3.50 5.14 19.79
CA ASP A 4 -4.23 4.60 20.94
C ASP A 4 -5.74 4.94 20.88
N GLU A 5 -6.09 6.05 20.22
CA GLU A 5 -7.48 6.44 19.98
C GLU A 5 -8.15 5.59 18.88
N VAL A 6 -7.37 5.19 17.88
CA VAL A 6 -7.85 4.46 16.69
C VAL A 6 -7.94 2.95 16.95
N LEU A 7 -7.18 2.44 17.92
CA LEU A 7 -7.16 1.04 18.34
C LEU A 7 -8.46 0.54 18.98
N ARG A 8 -9.28 1.44 19.53
CA ARG A 8 -10.47 1.05 20.29
C ARG A 8 -11.64 0.82 19.34
N LEU A 9 -11.89 -0.44 18.99
CA LEU A 9 -13.14 -0.87 18.36
C LEU A 9 -14.31 -0.53 19.29
N GLN A 10 -15.19 0.36 18.84
CA GLN A 10 -16.44 0.69 19.49
C GLN A 10 -17.58 -0.07 18.82
N LYS A 11 -18.62 -0.38 19.60
CA LYS A 11 -19.76 -1.18 19.13
C LYS A 11 -20.64 -0.43 18.11
N GLU A 12 -20.55 0.90 18.10
CA GLU A 12 -21.15 1.79 17.11
C GLU A 12 -20.09 2.81 16.69
N GLU A 13 -19.49 2.62 15.52
CA GLU A 13 -18.51 3.56 14.99
C GLU A 13 -19.11 4.45 13.91
N SER A 14 -18.67 5.70 13.88
CA SER A 14 -18.97 6.56 12.75
C SER A 14 -18.20 6.08 11.51
N PRO A 15 -18.70 6.31 10.27
CA PRO A 15 -17.92 6.08 9.06
C PRO A 15 -16.57 6.80 9.07
N GLU A 16 -16.48 7.97 9.70
CA GLU A 16 -15.24 8.73 9.85
C GLU A 16 -14.20 7.99 10.70
N ASP A 17 -14.62 7.32 11.78
CA ASP A 17 -13.74 6.54 12.64
C ASP A 17 -13.17 5.31 11.92
N ILE A 18 -13.99 4.63 11.13
CA ILE A 18 -13.54 3.52 10.28
C ILE A 18 -12.54 4.02 9.24
N CYS A 19 -12.88 5.07 8.50
CA CYS A 19 -11.98 5.66 7.50
C CYS A 19 -10.66 6.09 8.14
N ARG A 20 -10.71 6.71 9.32
CA ARG A 20 -9.52 7.09 10.09
C ARG A 20 -8.68 5.88 10.47
N ARG A 21 -9.31 4.77 10.88
CA ARG A 21 -8.61 3.51 11.18
C ARG A 21 -7.98 2.87 9.96
N VAL A 22 -8.65 2.88 8.82
CA VAL A 22 -8.11 2.38 7.56
C VAL A 22 -6.89 3.19 7.13
N VAL A 23 -6.99 4.52 7.19
CA VAL A 23 -5.86 5.42 6.89
C VAL A 23 -4.71 5.18 7.86
N ALA A 24 -4.99 5.02 9.15
CA ALA A 24 -3.99 4.63 10.15
C ALA A 24 -3.31 3.32 9.80
N ALA A 25 -4.07 2.33 9.30
CA ALA A 25 -3.53 1.05 8.90
C ALA A 25 -2.60 1.13 7.70
N VAL A 26 -3.02 1.85 6.66
CA VAL A 26 -2.18 2.09 5.48
C VAL A 26 -0.89 2.80 5.88
N ILE A 27 -0.98 3.86 6.69
CA ILE A 27 0.20 4.61 7.16
C ILE A 27 1.11 3.72 8.01
N THR A 28 0.56 2.96 8.96
CA THR A 28 1.33 2.09 9.86
C THR A 28 2.05 0.98 9.09
N GLN A 29 1.39 0.40 8.08
CA GLN A 29 1.98 -0.60 7.22
C GLN A 29 3.14 -0.04 6.40
N THR A 30 2.95 1.11 5.74
CA THR A 30 4.03 1.77 4.98
C THR A 30 5.18 2.19 5.91
N PHE A 31 4.85 2.74 7.08
CA PHE A 31 5.81 3.12 8.10
C PHE A 31 6.66 1.94 8.57
N SER A 32 6.06 0.76 8.78
CA SER A 32 6.81 -0.46 9.14
C SER A 32 7.91 -0.77 8.11
N TYR A 33 7.59 -0.72 6.81
CA TYR A 33 8.60 -0.92 5.76
C TYR A 33 9.68 0.17 5.76
N MET A 34 9.31 1.43 6.00
CA MET A 34 10.28 2.53 6.11
C MET A 34 11.27 2.31 7.25
N ILE A 35 10.80 1.87 8.42
CA ILE A 35 11.67 1.58 9.57
C ILE A 35 12.64 0.43 9.25
N HIS A 36 12.14 -0.68 8.71
CA HIS A 36 12.99 -1.83 8.39
C HIS A 36 14.00 -1.53 7.28
N GLY A 37 13.63 -0.69 6.31
CA GLY A 37 14.50 -0.24 5.22
C GLY A 37 15.39 0.96 5.55
N GLY A 38 15.30 1.54 6.75
CA GLY A 38 16.05 2.74 7.12
C GLY A 38 15.70 3.97 6.28
N LEU A 39 14.45 4.09 5.83
CA LEU A 39 13.99 5.15 4.93
C LEU A 39 13.46 6.35 5.72
N GLU A 40 13.90 7.56 5.34
CA GLU A 40 13.31 8.80 5.87
C GLU A 40 11.99 9.14 5.19
N TYR A 41 11.89 8.88 3.89
CA TYR A 41 10.76 9.25 3.04
C TYR A 41 10.10 8.02 2.45
N GLY A 42 8.77 8.02 2.40
CA GLY A 42 7.95 7.00 1.77
C GLY A 42 6.58 7.58 1.42
N TYR A 43 5.75 6.87 0.68
CA TYR A 43 4.37 7.29 0.45
C TYR A 43 3.45 6.10 0.19
N ALA A 44 2.17 6.29 0.43
CA ALA A 44 1.10 5.41 -0.03
C ALA A 44 0.24 6.16 -1.06
N CYS A 45 -0.41 5.42 -1.96
CA CYS A 45 -1.29 6.00 -2.98
C CYS A 45 -2.57 5.15 -3.09
N THR A 46 -3.72 5.81 -3.14
CA THR A 46 -5.04 5.18 -3.33
C THR A 46 -5.51 5.20 -4.78
N GLY A 47 -4.73 5.80 -5.68
CA GLY A 47 -5.11 6.09 -7.07
C GLY A 47 -5.62 7.52 -7.26
N GLU A 48 -6.29 8.07 -6.23
CA GLU A 48 -6.82 9.44 -6.23
C GLU A 48 -6.01 10.38 -5.33
N ALA A 49 -5.50 9.84 -4.22
CA ALA A 49 -4.76 10.60 -3.23
C ALA A 49 -3.39 9.98 -2.96
N PHE A 50 -2.44 10.85 -2.59
CA PHE A 50 -1.11 10.50 -2.13
C PHE A 50 -0.96 10.85 -0.65
N ILE A 51 -0.46 9.91 0.13
CA ILE A 51 -0.10 10.12 1.53
C ILE A 51 1.41 10.05 1.61
N PHE A 52 2.06 11.21 1.55
CA PHE A 52 3.51 11.34 1.66
C PHE A 52 3.94 11.27 3.12
N LEU A 53 4.94 10.45 3.43
CA LEU A 53 5.39 10.15 4.78
C LEU A 53 6.84 10.61 5.00
N ARG A 54 7.11 11.06 6.22
CA ARG A 54 8.47 11.37 6.70
C ARG A 54 8.67 10.86 8.12
N VAL A 55 9.75 10.15 8.35
CA VAL A 55 10.19 9.72 9.69
C VAL A 55 11.47 10.46 10.05
N LEU A 56 11.53 11.14 11.19
CA LEU A 56 12.75 11.84 11.61
C LEU A 56 13.79 10.87 12.19
N TYR A 57 15.07 11.24 12.11
CA TYR A 57 16.15 10.39 12.61
C TYR A 57 16.07 10.20 14.14
N ASP A 58 15.87 11.28 14.88
CA ASP A 58 15.90 11.27 16.36
C ASP A 58 14.60 10.74 16.98
N ASN A 59 13.50 10.85 16.25
CA ASN A 59 12.18 10.41 16.70
C ASN A 59 11.56 9.40 15.72
N PRO A 60 12.02 8.13 15.73
CA PRO A 60 11.44 7.08 14.91
C PRO A 60 10.00 6.72 15.32
N SER A 61 9.53 7.14 16.50
CA SER A 61 8.19 6.84 17.01
C SER A 61 7.08 7.69 16.41
N THR A 62 7.42 8.65 15.56
CA THR A 62 6.44 9.55 14.92
C THR A 62 6.68 9.59 13.42
N VAL A 63 5.60 9.34 12.68
CA VAL A 63 5.56 9.56 11.23
C VAL A 63 4.76 10.84 10.95
N TYR A 64 5.38 11.75 10.21
CA TYR A 64 4.72 12.92 9.67
C TYR A 64 4.10 12.55 8.34
N TYR A 65 2.90 13.04 8.05
CA TYR A 65 2.24 12.81 6.78
C TYR A 65 1.79 14.12 6.14
N TYR A 66 1.71 14.10 4.82
CA TYR A 66 1.08 15.12 3.99
C TYR A 66 0.14 14.41 3.01
N LEU A 67 -1.14 14.78 3.03
CA LEU A 67 -2.15 14.28 2.11
C LEU A 67 -2.22 15.23 0.91
N SER A 68 -2.19 14.67 -0.30
CA SER A 68 -2.48 15.40 -1.52
C SER A 68 -3.54 14.70 -2.34
N VAL A 69 -4.42 15.48 -2.94
CA VAL A 69 -5.49 15.00 -3.83
C VAL A 69 -5.35 15.77 -5.14
N PRO A 70 -4.52 15.28 -6.08
CA PRO A 70 -4.15 16.05 -7.27
C PRO A 70 -5.32 16.50 -8.14
N GLU A 71 -6.43 15.76 -8.14
CA GLU A 71 -7.67 16.16 -8.82
C GLU A 71 -8.25 17.44 -8.23
N GLU A 72 -8.25 17.59 -6.90
CA GLU A 72 -8.68 18.81 -6.23
C GLU A 72 -7.61 19.91 -6.34
N ASP A 73 -6.33 19.55 -6.25
CA ASP A 73 -5.20 20.48 -6.28
C ASP A 73 -4.99 21.14 -7.67
N VAL A 74 -5.49 20.51 -8.75
CA VAL A 74 -5.37 20.97 -10.15
C VAL A 74 -6.73 21.13 -10.86
N GLY A 75 -7.83 20.78 -10.20
CA GLY A 75 -9.17 20.71 -10.77
C GLY A 75 -9.75 22.04 -11.26
N GLN A 76 -10.90 21.97 -11.93
CA GLN A 76 -11.58 23.12 -12.56
C GLN A 76 -11.89 24.26 -11.57
N THR A 77 -12.03 23.94 -10.28
CA THR A 77 -12.26 24.88 -9.17
C THR A 77 -11.02 25.70 -8.78
N THR A 78 -9.82 25.28 -9.19
CA THR A 78 -8.56 25.98 -8.85
C THR A 78 -8.17 27.07 -9.85
N GLY A 79 -8.89 27.18 -10.97
CA GLY A 79 -8.59 28.13 -12.04
C GLY A 79 -7.45 27.68 -12.97
N TRP A 80 -7.17 26.38 -13.06
CA TRP A 80 -6.23 25.84 -14.04
C TRP A 80 -6.80 25.96 -15.46
N THR A 81 -6.23 26.86 -16.27
CA THR A 81 -6.68 27.14 -17.64
C THR A 81 -5.91 26.39 -18.72
N GLY A 82 -4.91 25.58 -18.34
CA GLY A 82 -3.99 24.95 -19.29
C GLY A 82 -3.14 25.95 -20.10
N ASP A 83 -3.20 27.24 -19.76
CA ASP A 83 -2.47 28.32 -20.45
C ASP A 83 -0.96 28.18 -20.22
N PRO A 84 -0.15 27.97 -21.27
CA PRO A 84 1.30 27.89 -21.17
C PRO A 84 1.98 29.19 -20.68
N SER A 85 1.26 30.32 -20.70
CA SER A 85 1.77 31.65 -20.30
C SER A 85 1.47 32.04 -18.85
N GLY A 86 0.66 31.23 -18.14
CA GLY A 86 0.38 31.41 -16.71
C GLY A 86 1.48 30.87 -15.79
N ALA A 87 1.41 31.21 -14.49
CA ALA A 87 2.29 30.61 -13.49
C ALA A 87 2.13 29.08 -13.49
N ASN A 88 3.20 28.36 -13.85
CA ASN A 88 3.15 26.92 -14.07
C ASN A 88 2.83 26.16 -12.76
N ARG A 89 1.62 25.59 -12.69
CA ARG A 89 1.12 24.78 -11.56
C ARG A 89 1.40 23.28 -11.68
N LEU A 90 2.29 22.85 -12.59
CA LEU A 90 2.69 21.44 -12.74
C LEU A 90 3.15 20.80 -11.41
N HIS A 91 3.70 21.59 -10.49
CA HIS A 91 4.10 21.13 -9.15
C HIS A 91 2.94 20.64 -8.27
N LEU A 92 1.69 20.97 -8.60
CA LEU A 92 0.48 20.49 -7.92
C LEU A 92 -0.06 19.18 -8.51
N THR A 93 0.39 18.80 -9.72
CA THR A 93 -0.02 17.54 -10.34
C THR A 93 0.57 16.35 -9.59
N ALA A 94 -0.10 15.19 -9.68
CA ALA A 94 0.42 13.92 -9.15
C ALA A 94 1.87 13.68 -9.57
N LEU A 95 2.18 13.88 -10.87
CA LEU A 95 3.53 13.72 -11.41
C LEU A 95 4.53 14.72 -10.83
N GLY A 96 4.14 16.00 -10.74
CA GLY A 96 5.00 17.05 -10.18
C GLY A 96 5.34 16.80 -8.72
N GLN A 97 4.34 16.40 -7.93
CA GLN A 97 4.51 16.09 -6.51
C GLN A 97 5.36 14.83 -6.29
N VAL A 98 5.06 13.74 -7.00
CA VAL A 98 5.84 12.50 -6.91
C VAL A 98 7.28 12.71 -7.37
N LEU A 99 7.51 13.49 -8.43
CA LEU A 99 8.85 13.84 -8.88
C LEU A 99 9.60 14.64 -7.81
N ALA A 100 9.00 15.71 -7.29
CA ALA A 100 9.60 16.54 -6.25
C ALA A 100 9.92 15.72 -4.99
N PHE A 101 9.00 14.86 -4.58
CA PHE A 101 9.17 13.97 -3.43
C PHE A 101 10.31 12.97 -3.65
N THR A 102 10.36 12.34 -4.83
CA THR A 102 11.42 11.38 -5.19
C THR A 102 12.79 12.05 -5.21
N LEU A 103 12.91 13.22 -5.83
CA LEU A 103 14.15 13.99 -5.84
C LEU A 103 14.61 14.38 -4.43
N ARG A 104 13.66 14.68 -3.53
CA ARG A 104 13.95 14.93 -2.12
C ARG A 104 14.42 13.66 -1.40
N ALA A 105 13.77 12.53 -1.65
CA ALA A 105 14.12 11.25 -1.03
C ALA A 105 15.52 10.77 -1.44
N LEU A 106 15.89 10.90 -2.72
CA LEU A 106 17.20 10.48 -3.24
C LEU A 106 18.39 11.25 -2.65
N ARG A 107 18.16 12.44 -2.08
CA ARG A 107 19.21 13.21 -1.41
C ARG A 107 19.52 12.72 0.00
N VAL A 108 18.66 11.88 0.57
CA VAL A 108 18.82 11.37 1.92
C VAL A 108 19.38 9.95 1.87
N PRO A 109 20.52 9.67 2.52
CA PRO A 109 21.05 8.31 2.59
C PRO A 109 20.12 7.42 3.41
N THR A 110 20.09 6.13 3.07
CA THR A 110 19.42 5.14 3.91
C THR A 110 20.13 5.03 5.26
N ARG A 111 19.36 4.88 6.33
CA ARG A 111 19.87 4.75 7.68
C ARG A 111 20.53 3.38 7.87
N ASP A 112 21.50 3.33 8.77
CA ASP A 112 22.30 2.15 9.01
C ASP A 112 21.56 1.10 9.86
N ILE A 113 22.16 -0.09 9.96
CA ILE A 113 21.56 -1.21 10.68
C ILE A 113 21.45 -0.95 12.19
N ALA A 114 22.33 -0.11 12.74
CA ALA A 114 22.30 0.27 14.14
C ALA A 114 21.05 1.12 14.42
N TRP A 115 20.76 2.09 13.56
CA TRP A 115 19.56 2.91 13.65
C TRP A 115 18.29 2.06 13.49
N THR A 116 18.21 1.19 12.46
CA THR A 116 17.00 0.38 12.23
C THR A 116 16.73 -0.58 13.39
N THR A 117 17.76 -1.25 13.90
CA THR A 117 17.65 -2.15 15.06
C THR A 117 17.17 -1.39 16.30
N SER A 118 17.71 -0.20 16.54
CA SER A 118 17.29 0.66 17.66
C SER A 118 15.83 1.11 17.51
N ALA A 119 15.43 1.53 16.31
CA ALA A 119 14.06 1.94 16.01
C ALA A 119 13.07 0.78 16.23
N VAL A 120 13.34 -0.40 15.66
CA VAL A 120 12.48 -1.59 15.81
C VAL A 120 12.31 -1.97 17.29
N ARG A 121 13.37 -1.90 18.10
CA ARG A 121 13.29 -2.19 19.54
C ARG A 121 12.44 -1.20 20.34
N ARG A 122 12.31 0.04 19.87
CA ARG A 122 11.53 1.10 20.53
C ARG A 122 10.06 1.09 20.11
N LEU A 123 9.75 0.55 18.94
CA LEU A 123 8.42 0.58 18.36
C LEU A 123 7.62 -0.63 18.81
N LYS A 124 6.33 -0.41 19.11
CA LYS A 124 5.39 -1.49 19.39
C LYS A 124 4.76 -1.95 18.09
N THR A 125 4.48 -3.24 17.99
CA THR A 125 3.68 -3.79 16.90
C THR A 125 2.23 -3.38 17.12
N TRP A 126 1.58 -2.94 16.06
CA TRP A 126 0.16 -2.64 16.05
C TRP A 126 -0.61 -3.89 15.64
N GLU A 127 -1.39 -4.46 16.56
CA GLU A 127 -2.23 -5.62 16.30
C GLU A 127 -3.61 -5.16 15.84
N MET A 128 -3.95 -5.44 14.59
CA MET A 128 -5.29 -5.26 14.04
C MET A 128 -5.73 -6.49 13.26
N VAL A 129 -7.00 -6.86 13.40
CA VAL A 129 -7.64 -7.89 12.58
C VAL A 129 -8.18 -7.22 11.32
N TYR A 130 -7.61 -7.58 10.17
CA TYR A 130 -7.91 -6.92 8.89
C TYR A 130 -9.27 -7.31 8.32
N ASP A 131 -9.73 -8.54 8.59
CA ASP A 131 -11.01 -9.07 8.09
C ASP A 131 -12.19 -8.28 8.67
N ASP A 132 -12.16 -8.00 9.98
CA ASP A 132 -13.20 -7.22 10.67
C ASP A 132 -13.37 -5.81 10.07
N LEU A 133 -12.30 -5.21 9.53
CA LEU A 133 -12.37 -3.86 8.93
C LEU A 133 -12.92 -3.84 7.53
N LEU A 134 -12.59 -4.84 6.72
CA LEU A 134 -13.13 -4.93 5.37
C LEU A 134 -14.63 -5.24 5.41
N ASP A 135 -15.06 -6.06 6.36
CA ASP A 135 -16.47 -6.36 6.59
C ASP A 135 -17.22 -5.11 7.06
N GLU A 136 -16.66 -4.32 7.99
CA GLU A 136 -17.31 -3.09 8.48
C GLU A 136 -17.45 -1.99 7.41
N ILE A 137 -16.46 -1.86 6.51
CA ILE A 137 -16.52 -0.95 5.35
C ILE A 137 -17.58 -1.40 4.33
N ALA A 138 -17.74 -2.71 4.14
CA ALA A 138 -18.74 -3.25 3.22
C ALA A 138 -20.17 -3.09 3.75
N GLU A 139 -20.34 -3.12 5.08
CA GLU A 139 -21.64 -2.96 5.74
C GLU A 139 -22.15 -1.52 5.79
N LYS A 140 -21.23 -0.54 5.89
CA LYS A 140 -21.61 0.88 5.88
C LYS A 140 -21.48 1.37 4.44
N ASP A 141 -22.59 1.82 3.85
CA ASP A 141 -22.66 2.42 2.50
C ASP A 141 -21.82 3.72 2.39
N ILE A 142 -20.50 3.61 2.56
CA ILE A 142 -19.55 4.71 2.44
C ILE A 142 -19.56 5.11 0.97
N PRO A 143 -19.73 6.41 0.65
CA PRO A 143 -19.72 6.87 -0.73
C PRO A 143 -18.44 6.41 -1.42
N SER A 144 -18.59 5.53 -2.41
CA SER A 144 -17.49 5.17 -3.30
C SER A 144 -17.02 6.43 -3.99
N SER A 145 -15.71 6.58 -4.12
CA SER A 145 -15.17 7.60 -5.01
C SER A 145 -15.58 7.32 -6.46
N ASP A 146 -15.57 8.37 -7.30
CA ASP A 146 -15.90 8.26 -8.72
C ASP A 146 -14.87 7.41 -9.50
N PHE A 147 -13.68 7.19 -8.93
CA PHE A 147 -12.67 6.31 -9.49
C PHE A 147 -13.06 4.84 -9.34
N LYS A 148 -13.46 4.24 -10.46
CA LYS A 148 -13.56 2.78 -10.59
C LYS A 148 -12.25 2.25 -11.15
N PRO A 149 -11.38 1.59 -10.35
CA PRO A 149 -10.20 0.94 -10.90
C PRO A 149 -10.67 -0.12 -11.91
N SER A 150 -10.31 0.02 -13.18
CA SER A 150 -10.71 -0.97 -14.18
C SER A 150 -10.03 -2.29 -13.87
N THR A 151 -10.83 -3.33 -13.60
CA THR A 151 -10.36 -4.70 -13.30
C THR A 151 -9.50 -5.28 -14.44
N GLN A 152 -9.61 -4.70 -15.63
CA GLN A 152 -8.89 -5.07 -16.85
C GLN A 152 -7.45 -4.52 -16.89
N SER A 153 -7.16 -3.41 -16.20
CA SER A 153 -5.89 -2.68 -16.34
C SER A 153 -4.68 -3.31 -15.64
N ARG A 154 -4.88 -4.13 -14.60
CA ARG A 154 -3.75 -4.70 -13.84
C ARG A 154 -2.84 -5.57 -14.71
N ASN A 155 -3.42 -6.30 -15.68
CA ASN A 155 -2.65 -7.14 -16.60
C ASN A 155 -2.02 -6.36 -17.77
N GLU A 156 -2.62 -5.25 -18.20
CA GLU A 156 -2.09 -4.39 -19.25
C GLU A 156 -0.94 -3.51 -18.75
N TYR A 157 -1.03 -2.95 -17.55
CA TYR A 157 0.06 -2.20 -16.90
C TYR A 157 1.31 -3.08 -16.70
N CYS A 158 1.15 -4.35 -16.33
CA CYS A 158 2.25 -5.31 -16.22
C CYS A 158 2.95 -5.60 -17.56
N ARG A 159 2.26 -5.40 -18.70
CA ARG A 159 2.83 -5.59 -20.04
C ARG A 159 3.54 -4.34 -20.59
N ALA A 160 3.20 -3.15 -20.07
CA ALA A 160 3.75 -1.86 -20.50
C ALA A 160 4.96 -1.39 -19.69
N SER A 161 5.33 -2.08 -18.61
CA SER A 161 6.52 -1.74 -17.82
C SER A 161 7.81 -2.01 -18.61
N PRO A 162 8.77 -1.06 -18.67
CA PRO A 162 10.09 -1.28 -19.27
C PRO A 162 10.91 -2.36 -18.53
N VAL A 163 10.52 -2.69 -17.30
CA VAL A 163 11.15 -3.69 -16.46
C VAL A 163 10.47 -5.05 -16.72
N LYS A 164 11.17 -5.93 -17.42
CA LYS A 164 10.76 -7.34 -17.57
C LYS A 164 10.85 -8.04 -16.22
N THR A 165 9.78 -8.04 -15.45
CA THR A 165 9.67 -8.94 -14.30
C THR A 165 9.54 -10.36 -14.83
N ARG A 166 10.42 -11.26 -14.38
CA ARG A 166 10.47 -12.67 -14.75
C ARG A 166 9.08 -13.30 -14.63
N SER A 167 8.54 -13.78 -15.75
CA SER A 167 7.32 -14.58 -15.78
C SER A 167 7.54 -15.84 -14.94
N LYS A 168 6.64 -16.08 -13.97
CA LYS A 168 6.54 -17.38 -13.30
C LYS A 168 5.92 -18.35 -14.31
N SER A 169 6.73 -19.29 -14.79
CA SER A 169 6.21 -20.47 -15.48
C SER A 169 5.28 -21.20 -14.50
N ALA A 170 4.04 -21.43 -14.93
CA ALA A 170 3.13 -22.35 -14.29
C ALA A 170 3.69 -23.78 -14.50
N THR A 171 4.35 -24.32 -13.49
CA THR A 171 4.50 -25.78 -13.39
C THR A 171 3.27 -26.28 -12.65
N VAL A 172 2.26 -26.70 -13.40
CA VAL A 172 1.30 -27.69 -12.94
C VAL A 172 2.06 -29.01 -12.86
N ALA A 173 2.25 -29.52 -11.66
CA ALA A 173 2.47 -30.95 -11.44
C ALA A 173 1.59 -31.34 -10.25
N SER A 174 0.66 -32.23 -10.56
CA SER A 174 -0.33 -32.79 -9.64
C SER A 174 0.34 -33.39 -8.42
N PHE A 175 -0.28 -33.19 -7.26
CA PHE A 175 -0.10 -34.06 -6.11
C PHE A 175 -0.61 -35.46 -6.51
N ASP A 176 0.22 -36.47 -6.36
CA ASP A 176 -0.25 -37.82 -6.00
C ASP A 176 0.71 -38.37 -4.95
N ASP A 177 0.14 -38.57 -3.76
CA ASP A 177 0.78 -39.01 -2.52
C ASP A 177 0.79 -40.55 -2.50
N PRO A 178 1.92 -41.24 -2.20
CA PRO A 178 1.94 -42.69 -2.17
C PRO A 178 1.78 -43.21 -0.75
N LYS A 179 0.73 -44.02 -0.48
CA LYS A 179 0.74 -45.07 0.57
C LYS A 179 -0.44 -46.07 0.44
N ASN A 180 -0.12 -47.22 -0.19
CA ASN A 180 -0.30 -48.64 0.26
C ASN A 180 -1.67 -49.17 0.79
N PRO A 181 -1.90 -50.50 0.92
CA PRO A 181 -1.39 -51.71 0.23
C PRO A 181 -2.52 -52.69 -0.24
N ALA A 182 -2.11 -53.78 -0.91
CA ALA A 182 -2.76 -55.09 -1.01
C ALA A 182 -4.07 -55.23 -1.83
N PHE A 183 -4.06 -56.04 -2.89
CA PHE A 183 -4.57 -57.41 -2.88
C PHE A 183 -4.65 -58.02 -4.29
N LEU A 184 -4.14 -59.25 -4.37
CA LEU A 184 -4.63 -60.39 -5.17
C LEU A 184 -4.57 -60.37 -6.73
N ASN A 185 -3.67 -61.25 -7.21
CA ASN A 185 -3.93 -62.38 -8.11
C ASN A 185 -4.23 -62.19 -9.62
N ARG A 186 -3.32 -62.79 -10.41
CA ARG A 186 -3.56 -63.87 -11.40
C ARG A 186 -4.54 -63.58 -12.56
N ARG A 187 -3.98 -63.45 -13.77
CA ARG A 187 -4.03 -64.43 -14.89
C ARG A 187 -3.82 -63.72 -16.23
N LEU A 188 -2.84 -64.18 -16.99
CA LEU A 188 -2.86 -64.16 -18.46
C LEU A 188 -2.62 -65.60 -18.94
N PRO A 189 -3.43 -66.14 -19.85
CA PRO A 189 -3.04 -67.28 -20.66
C PRO A 189 -2.61 -66.84 -22.07
N ARG A 190 -1.47 -67.42 -22.49
CA ARG A 190 -1.09 -67.95 -23.82
C ARG A 190 -1.74 -67.33 -25.07
N HIS A 191 -0.93 -66.93 -26.04
CA HIS A 191 -0.21 -67.86 -26.94
C HIS A 191 1.05 -67.23 -27.50
#